data_AF-A0A370H4C0-F1
#
_entry.id   AF-A0A370H4C0-F1
#
_cell.length_a   1.000
_cell.length_b   1.000
_cell.length_c   1.000
_cell.angle_alpha   90.00
_cell.angle_beta   90.00
_cell.angle_gamma   90.00
#
_symmetry.space_group_name_H-M   'P 1'
#
loop_
_entity.id
_entity.type
_entity.pdbx_description
1 polymer ?
#
loop_
_entity_poly.entity_id
_entity_poly.type
_entity_poly.pdbx_seq_one_letter_code
_entity_poly.pdbx_strand_id
1 'polypeptide(L)'
;MGVRTTPEDKAAREEKALRELTNRLVEIYTDSHSVERVETAVGAARNRFDGTAVRDFVPILVERLARRELEPQPEQDPETAAEADSETPEPSTGNPGRLGSAAKDLVSPPWSARKLAIPFGALAVVVAVAVAVGMSGSSESPTAASTSLTTVGGVVGSEKAAFFTDPRVVDAFARNGLRVQVDPAGSRQIATTVDLGNYDFAFPSSTPAAERILRQRNVTARYTPFSSPMAIATFRPIVDLLTKAGVVRPGPVPTFDMNRYLDLTRRGVQWDQLEGNTEYPVRKSLLISTTDPRTSNSAAMYLAVAGYVANDNSIVRGRTAEEFVVSKVARLFTKQGFTDSSSEGPFAQYLSAGMGPAPLVWSYEAQFVEAGVQGRLQPDMTLLYPSPTVLSRHTLVPLTPDGDRIGRLLSTDPELQRLAAEHGFRPNDAAQFSKVVADHKIPAASEVVDVVDTPAYDTLEHLLDGVSESFN
;
A
#
# COMPACT_ATOMS: atom_id res chain seq x y z
N MET A 1 23.38 -17.59 36.90
CA MET A 1 23.38 -16.20 37.40
C MET A 1 23.86 -15.31 36.27
N GLY A 2 22.94 -14.71 35.51
CA GLY A 2 23.30 -13.75 34.45
C GLY A 2 23.49 -12.38 35.08
N VAL A 3 24.69 -11.81 34.97
CA VAL A 3 24.98 -10.45 35.44
C VAL A 3 24.09 -9.49 34.63
N ARG A 4 23.09 -8.89 35.29
CA ARG A 4 22.30 -7.82 34.68
C ARG A 4 23.18 -6.58 34.58
N THR A 5 23.56 -6.21 33.36
CA THR A 5 24.23 -4.92 33.07
C THR A 5 23.36 -3.77 33.53
N THR A 6 23.94 -2.85 34.29
CA THR A 6 23.23 -1.68 34.82
C THR A 6 23.00 -0.63 33.72
N PRO A 7 22.05 0.31 33.89
CA PRO A 7 21.88 1.43 32.95
C PRO A 7 23.15 2.28 32.77
N GLU A 8 23.96 2.42 33.82
CA GLU A 8 25.26 3.10 33.77
C GLU A 8 26.27 2.34 32.90
N ASP A 9 26.31 1.00 32.99
CA ASP A 9 27.16 0.17 32.12
C ASP A 9 26.77 0.28 30.65
N LYS A 10 25.47 0.44 30.35
CA LYS A 10 24.97 0.60 28.98
C LYS A 10 25.34 1.97 28.41
N ALA A 11 25.20 3.04 29.19
CA ALA A 11 25.59 4.38 28.78
C ALA A 11 27.09 4.49 28.52
N ALA A 12 27.92 3.88 29.37
CA ALA A 12 29.37 3.83 29.16
C ALA A 12 29.77 3.04 27.90
N ARG A 13 29.07 1.94 27.60
CA ARG A 13 29.28 1.16 26.36
C ARG A 13 28.87 1.94 25.12
N GLU A 14 27.73 2.64 25.16
CA GLU A 14 27.29 3.53 24.09
C GLU A 14 28.34 4.61 23.82
N GLU A 15 28.82 5.30 24.86
CA GLU A 15 29.81 6.37 24.70
C GLU A 15 31.15 5.86 24.18
N LYS A 16 31.56 4.65 24.56
CA LYS A 16 32.73 4.00 23.99
C LYS A 16 32.51 3.67 22.50
N ALA A 17 31.38 3.07 22.15
CA ALA A 17 31.04 2.73 20.76
C ALA A 17 30.93 3.96 19.86
N LEU A 18 30.38 5.07 20.38
CA LEU A 18 30.32 6.35 19.68
C LEU A 18 31.71 6.96 19.44
N ARG A 19 32.63 6.87 20.40
CA ARG A 19 34.02 7.33 20.20
C ARG A 19 34.76 6.50 19.14
N GLU A 20 34.64 5.17 19.21
CA GLU A 20 35.23 4.26 18.22
C GLU A 20 34.64 4.49 16.82
N LEU A 21 33.35 4.77 16.74
CA LEU A 21 32.68 5.18 15.52
C LEU A 21 33.22 6.49 14.96
N THR A 22 33.29 7.57 15.77
CA THR A 22 33.77 8.87 15.32
C THR A 22 35.17 8.75 14.73
N ASN A 23 36.08 8.06 15.41
CA ASN A 23 37.45 7.85 14.94
C ASN A 23 37.47 7.16 13.57
N ARG A 24 36.65 6.13 13.38
CA ARG A 24 36.55 5.38 12.13
C ARG A 24 35.95 6.21 11.00
N LEU A 25 34.96 7.06 11.27
CA LEU A 25 34.41 7.97 10.25
C LEU A 25 35.41 9.06 9.89
N VAL A 26 36.17 9.58 10.86
CA VAL A 26 37.26 10.52 10.60
C VAL A 26 38.30 9.89 9.66
N GLU A 27 38.70 8.65 9.92
CA GLU A 27 39.64 7.92 9.05
C GLU A 27 39.10 7.72 7.62
N ILE A 28 37.80 7.43 7.48
CA ILE A 28 37.17 7.20 6.16
C ILE A 28 37.01 8.50 5.35
N TYR A 29 36.66 9.61 6.00
CA TYR A 29 36.31 10.86 5.31
C TYR A 29 37.38 11.95 5.41
N THR A 30 38.57 11.64 5.96
CA THR A 30 39.65 12.63 6.15
C THR A 30 40.12 13.27 4.84
N ASP A 31 39.95 12.57 3.70
CA ASP A 31 40.38 13.05 2.39
C ASP A 31 39.35 14.02 1.76
N SER A 32 38.09 14.00 2.20
CA SER A 32 36.99 14.79 1.62
C SER A 32 36.39 15.82 2.59
N HIS A 33 36.56 15.65 3.90
CA HIS A 33 36.02 16.52 4.94
C HIS A 33 37.02 16.76 6.08
N SER A 34 36.93 17.93 6.72
CA SER A 34 37.69 18.18 7.94
C SER A 34 37.20 17.31 9.10
N VAL A 35 38.09 16.99 10.04
CA VAL A 35 37.76 16.26 11.28
C VAL A 35 36.58 16.93 12.00
N GLU A 36 36.61 18.26 12.12
CA GLU A 36 35.54 19.05 12.73
C GLU A 36 34.18 18.86 12.04
N ARG A 37 34.16 18.73 10.71
CA ARG A 37 32.92 18.49 9.95
C ARG A 37 32.36 17.11 10.24
N VAL A 38 33.21 16.09 10.32
CA VAL A 38 32.83 14.71 10.66
C VAL A 38 32.30 14.64 12.09
N GLU A 39 33.00 15.24 13.05
CA GLU A 39 32.57 15.30 14.45
C GLU A 39 31.25 16.06 14.62
N THR A 40 31.05 17.15 13.87
CA THR A 40 29.79 17.91 13.85
C THR A 40 28.64 17.05 13.33
N ALA A 41 28.84 16.32 12.23
CA ALA A 41 27.82 15.43 11.67
C ALA A 41 27.46 14.29 12.64
N VAL A 42 28.45 13.68 13.29
CA VAL A 42 28.24 12.65 14.32
C VAL A 42 27.51 13.22 15.55
N GLY A 43 27.88 14.41 16.01
CA GLY A 43 27.21 15.10 17.12
C GLY A 43 25.75 15.45 16.80
N ALA A 44 25.50 16.02 15.62
CA ALA A 44 24.16 16.34 15.14
C ALA A 44 23.29 15.08 15.00
N ALA A 45 23.86 13.98 14.49
CA ALA A 45 23.20 12.69 14.42
C ALA A 45 22.87 12.12 15.82
N ARG A 46 23.81 12.21 16.77
CA ARG A 46 23.62 11.74 18.16
C ARG A 46 22.47 12.46 18.86
N ASN A 47 22.39 13.79 18.73
CA ASN A 47 21.37 14.59 19.40
C ASN A 47 19.93 14.21 18.99
N ARG A 48 19.74 13.59 17.82
CA ARG A 48 18.41 13.09 17.38
C ARG A 48 17.88 11.96 18.26
N PHE A 49 18.74 11.32 19.05
CA PHE A 49 18.39 10.19 19.90
C PHE A 49 18.37 10.54 21.40
N ASP A 50 18.51 11.82 21.74
CA ASP A 50 18.39 12.27 23.13
C ASP A 50 17.02 11.89 23.72
N GLY A 51 17.04 11.30 24.92
CA GLY A 51 15.83 10.82 25.61
C GLY A 51 15.31 9.44 25.15
N THR A 52 16.02 8.74 24.25
CA THR A 52 15.61 7.40 23.82
C THR A 52 15.83 6.35 24.92
N ALA A 53 14.79 5.56 25.23
CA ALA A 53 14.84 4.53 26.28
C ALA A 53 15.71 3.31 25.92
N VAL A 54 15.92 3.07 24.62
CA VAL A 54 16.70 1.94 24.09
C VAL A 54 18.01 2.47 23.51
N ARG A 55 19.06 2.42 24.32
CA ARG A 55 20.36 3.06 24.07
C ARG A 55 21.36 2.18 23.31
N ASP A 56 21.13 0.86 23.31
CA ASP A 56 22.04 -0.14 22.72
C ASP A 56 22.22 0.02 21.19
N PHE A 57 21.35 0.79 20.52
CA PHE A 57 21.31 0.94 19.06
C PHE A 57 21.72 2.32 18.55
N VAL A 58 21.92 3.26 19.47
CA VAL A 58 22.31 4.65 19.14
C VAL A 58 23.58 4.71 18.30
N PRO A 59 24.67 3.95 18.58
CA PRO A 59 25.90 4.05 17.79
C PRO A 59 25.70 3.70 16.31
N ILE A 60 24.91 2.66 16.00
CA ILE A 60 24.68 2.22 14.62
C ILE A 60 23.86 3.27 13.84
N LEU A 61 22.85 3.86 14.46
CA LEU A 61 22.01 4.88 13.83
C LEU A 61 22.77 6.20 13.65
N VAL A 62 23.60 6.57 14.61
CA VAL A 62 24.50 7.72 14.52
C VAL A 62 25.50 7.55 13.37
N GLU A 63 26.11 6.36 13.23
CA GLU A 63 27.02 6.05 12.12
C GLU A 63 26.35 6.32 10.77
N ARG A 64 25.13 5.77 10.63
CA ARG A 64 24.37 5.87 9.39
C ARG A 64 24.01 7.31 9.03
N LEU A 65 23.50 8.07 10.00
CA LEU A 65 23.09 9.46 9.78
C LEU A 65 24.29 10.35 9.47
N ALA A 66 25.41 10.15 10.16
CA ALA A 66 26.65 10.89 9.90
C ALA A 66 27.17 10.62 8.48
N ARG A 67 27.19 9.36 8.04
CA ARG A 67 27.59 9.00 6.66
C ARG A 67 26.73 9.69 5.61
N ARG A 68 25.41 9.69 5.78
CA ARG A 68 24.48 10.35 4.83
C ARG A 68 24.71 11.85 4.71
N GLU A 69 25.15 12.52 5.78
CA GLU A 69 25.47 13.96 5.75
C GLU A 69 26.84 14.24 5.13
N LEU A 70 27.77 13.29 5.21
CA LEU A 70 29.13 13.38 4.67
C LEU A 70 29.25 12.85 3.24
N GLU A 71 28.24 12.17 2.71
CA GLU A 71 28.22 11.75 1.31
C GLU A 71 27.75 12.90 0.40
N PRO A 72 28.43 13.16 -0.73
CA PRO A 72 28.02 14.21 -1.66
C PRO A 72 26.63 13.89 -2.23
N GLN A 73 25.71 14.85 -2.13
CA GLN A 73 24.40 14.74 -2.77
C GLN A 73 24.52 15.03 -4.27
N PRO A 74 23.76 14.34 -5.14
CA PRO A 74 23.72 14.66 -6.57
C PRO A 74 23.19 16.10 -6.76
N GLU A 75 23.93 16.89 -7.54
CA GLU A 75 23.61 18.29 -7.86
C GLU A 75 22.23 18.43 -8.52
N GLN A 76 21.42 19.39 -8.04
CA GLN A 76 20.20 19.85 -8.71
C GLN A 76 20.57 21.02 -9.64
N ASP A 77 20.25 20.91 -10.93
CA ASP A 77 20.51 21.94 -11.95
C ASP A 77 19.80 23.27 -11.64
N PRO A 78 20.40 24.45 -11.92
CA PRO A 78 19.90 25.75 -11.45
C PRO A 78 18.81 26.39 -12.32
N GLU A 79 18.31 25.71 -13.35
CA GLU A 79 17.47 26.33 -14.40
C GLU A 79 16.00 26.53 -14.00
N THR A 80 15.55 25.96 -12.89
CA THR A 80 14.12 25.98 -12.49
C THR A 80 13.73 27.14 -11.57
N ALA A 81 14.65 28.05 -11.23
CA ALA A 81 14.41 29.11 -10.24
C ALA A 81 13.92 30.45 -10.84
N ALA A 82 13.77 30.57 -12.16
CA ALA A 82 13.59 31.87 -12.81
C ALA A 82 12.17 32.19 -13.34
N GLU A 83 11.18 31.28 -13.24
CA GLU A 83 9.84 31.51 -13.82
C GLU A 83 8.68 31.66 -12.81
N ALA A 84 8.97 31.87 -11.52
CA ALA A 84 7.93 31.93 -10.48
C ALA A 84 7.57 33.34 -9.97
N ASP A 85 7.96 34.42 -10.66
CA ASP A 85 7.66 35.79 -10.25
C ASP A 85 6.97 36.60 -11.37
N SER A 86 5.69 36.31 -11.62
CA SER A 86 4.70 37.32 -12.04
C SER A 86 3.34 36.68 -12.27
N GLU A 87 2.39 36.87 -11.35
CA GLU A 87 1.02 37.33 -11.65
C GLU A 87 0.14 37.29 -10.39
N THR A 88 -0.21 38.48 -9.91
CA THR A 88 -1.23 38.73 -8.90
C THR A 88 -2.48 39.27 -9.61
N PRO A 89 -3.70 38.87 -9.20
CA PRO A 89 -4.80 39.83 -9.22
C PRO A 89 -5.58 39.92 -7.89
N GLU A 90 -6.04 41.15 -7.64
CA GLU A 90 -6.78 41.67 -6.49
C GLU A 90 -8.24 41.15 -6.34
N PRO A 91 -8.90 41.38 -5.17
CA PRO A 91 -10.09 40.66 -4.74
C PRO A 91 -11.42 41.37 -5.06
N SER A 92 -12.46 40.60 -5.41
CA SER A 92 -13.84 41.11 -5.52
C SER A 92 -14.63 40.92 -4.22
N THR A 93 -15.16 42.02 -3.71
CA THR A 93 -16.01 42.17 -2.53
C THR A 93 -17.44 41.63 -2.72
N GLY A 94 -17.97 40.92 -1.72
CA GLY A 94 -19.40 40.60 -1.59
C GLY A 94 -19.79 40.29 -0.14
N ASN A 95 -20.53 41.20 0.49
CA ASN A 95 -20.95 41.18 1.90
C ASN A 95 -22.19 40.27 2.13
N PRO A 96 -22.50 39.82 3.37
CA PRO A 96 -23.31 38.63 3.66
C PRO A 96 -24.79 38.93 3.92
N GLY A 97 -25.65 37.98 3.52
CA GLY A 97 -27.07 37.95 3.86
C GLY A 97 -27.37 36.99 5.01
N ARG A 98 -27.78 37.55 6.15
CA ARG A 98 -28.42 36.85 7.28
C ARG A 98 -29.84 36.40 6.92
N LEU A 99 -30.16 35.13 7.15
CA LEU A 99 -31.47 34.56 7.51
C LEU A 99 -31.11 33.34 8.38
N GLY A 100 -31.61 33.08 9.59
CA GLY A 100 -32.95 33.29 10.12
C GLY A 100 -33.38 31.94 10.73
N SER A 101 -33.44 31.89 12.06
CA SER A 101 -33.88 30.77 12.91
C SER A 101 -35.18 30.10 12.46
N ALA A 102 -35.23 28.77 12.48
CA ALA A 102 -36.41 27.99 12.90
C ALA A 102 -36.04 26.53 13.18
N ALA A 103 -36.02 26.17 14.46
CA ALA A 103 -36.13 24.79 14.91
C ALA A 103 -37.57 24.30 14.75
N LYS A 104 -37.76 23.06 14.28
CA LYS A 104 -38.72 22.09 14.85
C LYS A 104 -38.70 20.75 14.11
N ASP A 105 -38.77 19.71 14.94
CA ASP A 105 -39.43 18.43 14.71
C ASP A 105 -38.92 17.54 13.56
N LEU A 106 -37.95 16.67 13.89
CA LEU A 106 -37.86 15.36 13.25
C LEU A 106 -37.74 14.24 14.28
N VAL A 107 -38.81 13.47 14.28
CA VAL A 107 -39.14 12.23 14.99
C VAL A 107 -38.05 11.16 14.82
N SER A 108 -37.62 10.56 15.92
CA SER A 108 -36.82 9.33 15.94
C SER A 108 -37.69 8.09 15.72
N PRO A 109 -37.21 7.08 14.95
CA PRO A 109 -37.68 5.71 15.10
C PRO A 109 -36.56 4.73 15.53
N PRO A 110 -36.96 3.55 16.03
CA PRO A 110 -36.20 2.81 17.03
C PRO A 110 -35.42 1.65 16.39
N TRP A 111 -34.27 1.33 16.94
CA TRP A 111 -33.83 -0.07 16.94
C TRP A 111 -33.04 -0.37 18.20
N SER A 112 -33.53 -1.39 18.88
CA SER A 112 -33.06 -1.91 20.15
C SER A 112 -31.83 -2.78 19.94
N ALA A 113 -30.87 -2.63 20.85
CA ALA A 113 -29.78 -3.57 21.04
C ALA A 113 -30.36 -4.93 21.48
N ARG A 114 -30.29 -5.93 20.61
CA ARG A 114 -29.94 -7.33 20.92
C ARG A 114 -30.22 -8.24 19.73
N LYS A 115 -29.29 -9.21 19.57
CA LYS A 115 -29.29 -10.37 18.68
C LYS A 115 -28.64 -10.14 17.32
N LEU A 116 -27.36 -10.50 17.24
CA LEU A 116 -26.87 -11.53 16.32
C LEU A 116 -25.45 -11.91 16.73
N ALA A 117 -25.34 -12.99 17.49
CA ALA A 117 -24.14 -13.81 17.54
C ALA A 117 -24.37 -14.94 16.52
N ILE A 118 -23.58 -14.97 15.45
CA ILE A 118 -23.46 -16.14 14.57
C ILE A 118 -21.96 -16.30 14.27
N PRO A 119 -21.39 -17.51 14.45
CA PRO A 119 -19.97 -17.75 14.29
C PRO A 119 -19.56 -17.76 12.81
N PHE A 120 -18.40 -17.17 12.53
CA PHE A 120 -17.70 -17.25 11.26
C PHE A 120 -17.20 -18.68 11.02
N GLY A 121 -17.78 -19.36 10.03
CA GLY A 121 -17.27 -20.58 9.42
C GLY A 121 -17.07 -20.34 7.93
N ALA A 122 -15.90 -20.69 7.42
CA ALA A 122 -15.41 -20.42 6.06
C ALA A 122 -16.45 -20.66 4.96
N LEU A 123 -16.76 -19.63 4.19
CA LEU A 123 -17.53 -19.76 2.95
C LEU A 123 -16.54 -19.87 1.79
N ALA A 124 -16.20 -21.10 1.41
CA ALA A 124 -15.61 -21.40 0.12
C ALA A 124 -16.70 -21.17 -0.95
N VAL A 125 -16.60 -20.06 -1.68
CA VAL A 125 -17.48 -19.80 -2.82
C VAL A 125 -16.88 -20.48 -4.04
N VAL A 126 -17.22 -21.75 -4.25
CA VAL A 126 -16.99 -22.44 -5.53
C VAL A 126 -18.08 -22.01 -6.50
N VAL A 127 -17.76 -21.09 -7.42
CA VAL A 127 -18.67 -20.71 -8.51
C VAL A 127 -18.53 -21.73 -9.65
N ALA A 128 -19.38 -22.75 -9.65
CA ALA A 128 -19.58 -23.62 -10.81
C ALA A 128 -20.78 -23.11 -11.63
N VAL A 129 -20.53 -22.40 -12.73
CA VAL A 129 -21.60 -22.06 -13.70
C VAL A 129 -21.72 -23.21 -14.70
N ALA A 130 -22.77 -24.02 -14.54
CA ALA A 130 -23.24 -24.96 -15.56
C ALA A 130 -24.45 -24.36 -16.26
N VAL A 131 -24.29 -23.92 -17.52
CA VAL A 131 -25.42 -23.54 -18.36
C VAL A 131 -25.92 -24.79 -19.08
N ALA A 132 -27.06 -25.30 -18.61
CA ALA A 132 -27.88 -26.27 -19.34
C ALA A 132 -28.86 -25.51 -20.24
N VAL A 133 -28.68 -25.61 -21.56
CA VAL A 133 -29.74 -25.33 -22.53
C VAL A 133 -30.01 -26.63 -23.28
N GLY A 134 -31.07 -27.31 -22.83
CA GLY A 134 -31.69 -28.41 -23.55
C GLY A 134 -33.19 -28.16 -23.58
N MET A 135 -33.77 -28.34 -24.78
CA MET A 135 -35.20 -28.42 -25.14
C MET A 135 -35.79 -27.20 -25.86
N SER A 136 -35.50 -27.09 -27.17
CA SER A 136 -36.53 -27.10 -28.23
C SER A 136 -35.91 -26.97 -29.63
N GLY A 137 -36.31 -27.86 -30.56
CA GLY A 137 -36.31 -27.59 -32.00
C GLY A 137 -35.10 -28.09 -32.80
N SER A 138 -35.33 -29.12 -33.59
CA SER A 138 -34.42 -29.71 -34.57
C SER A 138 -33.95 -28.71 -35.62
N SER A 139 -32.64 -28.54 -35.76
CA SER A 139 -31.94 -28.13 -36.99
C SER A 139 -30.49 -28.59 -36.86
N GLU A 140 -30.10 -29.59 -37.64
CA GLU A 140 -28.71 -30.03 -37.79
C GLU A 140 -27.87 -28.86 -38.33
N SER A 141 -27.28 -28.10 -37.41
CA SER A 141 -26.15 -27.22 -37.70
C SER A 141 -24.89 -28.08 -37.65
N PRO A 142 -23.89 -27.85 -38.52
CA PRO A 142 -22.65 -28.60 -38.45
C PRO A 142 -22.07 -28.39 -37.07
N THR A 143 -21.88 -29.49 -36.34
CA THR A 143 -21.27 -29.50 -35.01
C THR A 143 -19.91 -28.84 -35.14
N ALA A 144 -19.85 -27.55 -34.80
CA ALA A 144 -18.58 -26.89 -34.54
C ALA A 144 -17.89 -27.79 -33.53
N ALA A 145 -16.74 -28.35 -33.92
CA ALA A 145 -15.91 -29.12 -33.01
C ALA A 145 -15.76 -28.27 -31.75
N SER A 146 -16.38 -28.69 -30.65
CA SER A 146 -16.19 -28.05 -29.36
C SER A 146 -14.75 -28.32 -28.99
N THR A 147 -13.86 -27.40 -29.34
CA THR A 147 -12.46 -27.46 -28.95
C THR A 147 -12.45 -27.62 -27.43
N SER A 148 -12.04 -28.79 -26.95
CA SER A 148 -11.99 -29.09 -25.54
C SER A 148 -10.96 -28.16 -24.91
N LEU A 149 -11.44 -27.12 -24.21
CA LEU A 149 -10.55 -26.19 -23.52
C LEU A 149 -9.79 -26.91 -22.41
N THR A 150 -8.50 -26.62 -22.29
CA THR A 150 -7.67 -27.09 -21.17
C THR A 150 -8.02 -26.26 -19.94
N THR A 151 -8.53 -26.91 -18.89
CA THR A 151 -8.83 -26.21 -17.64
C THR A 151 -7.53 -25.98 -16.88
N VAL A 152 -7.29 -24.74 -16.46
CA VAL A 152 -6.10 -24.32 -15.70
C VAL A 152 -6.56 -23.64 -14.42
N GLY A 153 -6.20 -24.22 -13.27
CA GLY A 153 -6.58 -23.73 -11.94
C GLY A 153 -5.49 -22.85 -11.34
N GLY A 154 -5.84 -21.71 -10.76
CA GLY A 154 -4.87 -20.85 -10.08
C GLY A 154 -5.38 -20.25 -8.79
N VAL A 155 -4.47 -19.81 -7.94
CA VAL A 155 -4.78 -18.99 -6.78
C VAL A 155 -4.27 -17.57 -7.00
N VAL A 156 -5.12 -16.56 -6.79
CA VAL A 156 -4.82 -15.16 -7.13
C VAL A 156 -5.07 -14.24 -5.94
N GLY A 157 -4.28 -13.17 -5.83
CA GLY A 157 -4.61 -12.08 -4.88
C GLY A 157 -6.02 -11.54 -5.15
N SER A 158 -6.84 -11.38 -4.09
CA SER A 158 -8.28 -11.10 -4.19
C SER A 158 -8.64 -9.91 -5.08
N GLU A 159 -7.79 -8.88 -5.16
CA GLU A 159 -8.03 -7.71 -6.00
C GLU A 159 -7.97 -8.01 -7.51
N LYS A 160 -7.54 -9.21 -7.93
CA LYS A 160 -7.59 -9.69 -9.32
C LYS A 160 -8.85 -10.48 -9.65
N ALA A 161 -9.73 -10.76 -8.69
CA ALA A 161 -10.90 -11.62 -8.91
C ALA A 161 -11.78 -11.07 -10.04
N ALA A 162 -12.10 -9.78 -10.00
CA ALA A 162 -12.93 -9.12 -11.02
C ALA A 162 -12.36 -9.27 -12.44
N PHE A 163 -11.05 -9.11 -12.60
CA PHE A 163 -10.35 -9.29 -13.88
C PHE A 163 -10.50 -10.72 -14.43
N PHE A 164 -10.24 -11.76 -13.62
CA PHE A 164 -10.35 -13.14 -14.10
C PHE A 164 -11.81 -13.59 -14.33
N THR A 165 -12.79 -12.90 -13.75
CA THR A 165 -14.22 -13.14 -13.98
C THR A 165 -14.83 -12.30 -15.11
N ASP A 166 -14.10 -11.33 -15.67
CA ASP A 166 -14.57 -10.56 -16.82
C ASP A 166 -14.79 -11.51 -18.01
N PRO A 167 -16.00 -11.58 -18.59
CA PRO A 167 -16.28 -12.41 -19.76
C PRO A 167 -15.30 -12.20 -20.92
N ARG A 168 -14.80 -10.97 -21.10
CA ARG A 168 -13.82 -10.62 -22.16
C ARG A 168 -12.45 -11.24 -21.89
N VAL A 169 -12.05 -11.32 -20.63
CA VAL A 169 -10.81 -12.01 -20.19
C VAL A 169 -10.97 -13.51 -20.34
N VAL A 170 -12.12 -14.06 -19.92
CA VAL A 170 -12.46 -15.47 -20.12
C VAL A 170 -12.41 -15.85 -21.60
N ASP A 171 -13.01 -15.03 -22.47
CA ASP A 171 -12.99 -15.25 -23.91
C ASP A 171 -11.58 -15.13 -24.50
N ALA A 172 -10.75 -14.21 -24.00
CA ALA A 172 -9.35 -14.07 -24.42
C ALA A 172 -8.53 -15.34 -24.10
N PHE A 173 -8.73 -15.94 -22.92
CA PHE A 173 -8.12 -17.23 -22.60
C PHE A 173 -8.72 -18.39 -23.42
N ALA A 174 -10.04 -18.38 -23.66
CA ALA A 174 -10.71 -19.42 -24.44
C ALA A 174 -10.24 -19.46 -25.90
N ARG A 175 -9.98 -18.29 -26.51
CA ARG A 175 -9.36 -18.18 -27.85
C ARG A 175 -7.96 -18.80 -27.90
N ASN A 176 -7.28 -18.87 -26.75
CA ASN A 176 -5.98 -19.52 -26.59
C ASN A 176 -6.10 -20.99 -26.12
N GLY A 177 -7.31 -21.57 -26.15
CA GLY A 177 -7.59 -22.95 -25.80
C GLY A 177 -7.64 -23.25 -24.31
N LEU A 178 -7.79 -22.22 -23.46
CA LEU A 178 -7.72 -22.33 -22.01
C LEU A 178 -9.05 -21.96 -21.34
N ARG A 179 -9.43 -22.72 -20.31
CA ARG A 179 -10.48 -22.35 -19.35
C ARG A 179 -9.81 -22.07 -18.01
N VAL A 180 -9.68 -20.81 -17.65
CA VAL A 180 -9.02 -20.40 -16.41
C VAL A 180 -10.03 -20.39 -15.27
N GLN A 181 -9.69 -21.01 -14.15
CA GLN A 181 -10.46 -20.99 -12.91
C GLN A 181 -9.55 -20.48 -11.79
N VAL A 182 -10.01 -19.49 -11.02
CA VAL A 182 -9.19 -18.89 -9.97
C VAL A 182 -9.89 -18.85 -8.63
N ASP A 183 -9.13 -19.12 -7.58
CA ASP A 183 -9.54 -18.91 -6.20
C ASP A 183 -8.87 -17.64 -5.64
N PRO A 184 -9.66 -16.68 -5.12
CA PRO A 184 -9.09 -15.49 -4.49
C PRO A 184 -8.58 -15.80 -3.07
N ALA A 185 -7.39 -15.31 -2.75
CA ALA A 185 -6.81 -15.38 -1.40
C ALA A 185 -5.92 -14.15 -1.12
N GLY A 186 -5.65 -13.83 0.15
CA GLY A 186 -4.68 -12.78 0.48
C GLY A 186 -3.27 -13.17 0.02
N SER A 187 -2.49 -12.25 -0.57
CA SER A 187 -1.18 -12.61 -1.16
C SER A 187 -0.21 -13.24 -0.17
N ARG A 188 -0.29 -12.90 1.12
CA ARG A 188 0.47 -13.58 2.18
C ARG A 188 -0.03 -15.02 2.40
N GLN A 189 -1.35 -15.22 2.48
CA GLN A 189 -1.97 -16.54 2.62
C GLN A 189 -1.57 -17.48 1.47
N ILE A 190 -1.47 -16.96 0.23
CA ILE A 190 -1.01 -17.74 -0.94
C ILE A 190 0.39 -18.34 -0.70
N ALA A 191 1.28 -17.60 -0.04
CA ALA A 191 2.66 -18.03 0.20
C ALA A 191 2.86 -18.83 1.52
N THR A 192 1.84 -18.91 2.38
CA THR A 192 1.97 -19.48 3.73
C THR A 192 1.00 -20.60 4.04
N THR A 193 -0.28 -20.45 3.71
CA THR A 193 -1.35 -21.36 4.18
C THR A 193 -2.09 -22.08 3.06
N VAL A 194 -2.05 -21.57 1.83
CA VAL A 194 -2.69 -22.23 0.69
C VAL A 194 -1.91 -23.47 0.27
N ASP A 195 -2.62 -24.58 0.06
CA ASP A 195 -2.03 -25.79 -0.53
C ASP A 195 -1.86 -25.61 -2.05
N LEU A 196 -0.66 -25.17 -2.44
CA LEU A 196 -0.26 -24.97 -3.83
C LEU A 196 -0.12 -26.28 -4.63
N GLY A 197 -0.32 -27.45 -4.02
CA GLY A 197 -0.38 -28.73 -4.74
C GLY A 197 -1.59 -28.83 -5.68
N ASN A 198 -2.66 -28.05 -5.41
CA ASN A 198 -3.93 -28.12 -6.13
C ASN A 198 -4.04 -27.13 -7.31
N TYR A 199 -2.98 -26.39 -7.63
CA TYR A 199 -3.02 -25.29 -8.60
C TYR A 199 -1.91 -25.39 -9.65
N ASP A 200 -2.20 -24.91 -10.84
CA ASP A 200 -1.28 -24.77 -11.97
C ASP A 200 -0.42 -23.51 -11.87
N PHE A 201 -0.92 -22.46 -11.21
CA PHE A 201 -0.18 -21.23 -10.96
C PHE A 201 -0.61 -20.54 -9.66
N ALA A 202 0.30 -19.75 -9.10
CA ALA A 202 0.04 -18.85 -8.00
C ALA A 202 0.32 -17.41 -8.43
N PHE A 203 -0.57 -16.46 -8.14
CA PHE A 203 -0.43 -15.08 -8.59
C PHE A 203 -0.63 -14.08 -7.44
N PRO A 204 0.31 -14.03 -6.48
CA PRO A 204 0.31 -13.04 -5.42
C PRO A 204 0.58 -11.62 -5.97
N SER A 205 0.03 -10.65 -5.26
CA SER A 205 0.19 -9.21 -5.50
C SER A 205 1.42 -8.67 -4.78
N SER A 206 2.51 -9.43 -4.76
CA SER A 206 3.67 -9.15 -3.90
C SER A 206 4.90 -9.90 -4.36
N THR A 207 5.97 -9.17 -4.65
CA THR A 207 7.28 -9.77 -4.97
C THR A 207 7.79 -10.66 -3.83
N PRO A 208 7.81 -10.22 -2.55
CA PRO A 208 8.23 -11.09 -1.44
C PRO A 208 7.45 -12.41 -1.36
N ALA A 209 6.12 -12.38 -1.53
CA ALA A 209 5.30 -13.58 -1.51
C ALA A 209 5.64 -14.51 -2.69
N ALA A 210 5.80 -13.96 -3.90
CA ALA A 210 6.22 -14.73 -5.07
C ALA A 210 7.61 -15.37 -4.86
N GLU A 211 8.58 -14.63 -4.33
CA GLU A 211 9.92 -15.13 -4.03
C GLU A 211 9.94 -16.28 -3.02
N ARG A 212 9.04 -16.24 -2.03
CA ARG A 212 8.85 -17.38 -1.13
C ARG A 212 8.33 -18.59 -1.87
N ILE A 213 7.29 -18.43 -2.70
CA ILE A 213 6.69 -19.54 -3.46
C ILE A 213 7.73 -20.16 -4.41
N LEU A 214 8.49 -19.32 -5.13
CA LEU A 214 9.59 -19.74 -6.01
C LEU A 214 10.60 -20.61 -5.27
N ARG A 215 11.06 -20.17 -4.08
CA ARG A 215 11.98 -20.92 -3.23
C ARG A 215 11.38 -22.23 -2.73
N GLN A 216 10.15 -22.21 -2.22
CA GLN A 216 9.46 -23.39 -1.67
C GLN A 216 9.17 -24.45 -2.72
N ARG A 217 8.86 -24.04 -3.96
CA ARG A 217 8.49 -24.94 -5.06
C ARG A 217 9.66 -25.27 -5.98
N ASN A 218 10.85 -24.70 -5.70
CA ASN A 218 12.04 -24.82 -6.53
C ASN A 218 11.77 -24.43 -8.00
N VAL A 219 11.02 -23.35 -8.19
CA VAL A 219 10.68 -22.77 -9.50
C VAL A 219 11.48 -21.48 -9.69
N THR A 220 11.97 -21.23 -10.90
CA THR A 220 12.69 -19.99 -11.24
C THR A 220 11.91 -19.08 -12.19
N ALA A 221 11.06 -19.68 -13.03
CA ALA A 221 10.18 -18.97 -13.95
C ALA A 221 9.19 -18.10 -13.16
N ARG A 222 9.00 -16.86 -13.64
CA ARG A 222 8.04 -15.91 -13.07
C ARG A 222 7.64 -14.90 -14.13
N TYR A 223 6.45 -14.33 -13.99
CA TYR A 223 5.92 -13.30 -14.87
C TYR A 223 5.37 -12.14 -14.05
N THR A 224 5.67 -10.91 -14.45
CA THR A 224 5.11 -9.71 -13.80
C THR A 224 4.32 -8.93 -14.85
N PRO A 225 3.11 -9.39 -15.22
CA PRO A 225 2.36 -8.84 -16.36
C PRO A 225 1.83 -7.42 -16.10
N PHE A 226 1.65 -7.04 -14.83
CA PHE A 226 1.17 -5.73 -14.44
C PHE A 226 1.49 -5.42 -12.97
N SER A 227 1.26 -4.18 -12.56
CA SER A 227 1.50 -3.67 -11.21
C SER A 227 0.40 -2.71 -10.76
N SER A 228 0.39 -2.37 -9.47
CA SER A 228 -0.46 -1.30 -8.93
C SER A 228 0.26 -0.59 -7.78
N PRO A 229 0.52 0.72 -7.87
CA PRO A 229 1.01 1.50 -6.74
C PRO A 229 0.05 1.41 -5.55
N MET A 230 0.60 1.41 -4.33
CA MET A 230 -0.20 1.72 -3.15
C MET A 230 -0.57 3.20 -3.17
N ALA A 231 -1.83 3.48 -2.86
CA ALA A 231 -2.39 4.81 -2.81
C ALA A 231 -3.33 4.95 -1.61
N ILE A 232 -3.81 6.17 -1.37
CA ILE A 232 -4.80 6.46 -0.34
C ILE A 232 -6.06 6.99 -1.02
N ALA A 233 -7.12 6.19 -1.03
CA ALA A 233 -8.44 6.63 -1.44
C ALA A 233 -9.03 7.56 -0.37
N THR A 234 -9.49 8.74 -0.79
CA THR A 234 -9.99 9.79 0.11
C THR A 234 -10.99 10.71 -0.60
N PHE A 235 -11.29 11.86 -0.01
CA PHE A 235 -12.25 12.83 -0.49
C PHE A 235 -11.61 14.23 -0.56
N ARG A 236 -12.00 15.06 -1.53
CA ARG A 236 -11.47 16.42 -1.71
C ARG A 236 -11.47 17.26 -0.42
N PRO A 237 -12.53 17.29 0.42
CA PRO A 237 -12.49 18.05 1.68
C PRO A 237 -11.40 17.57 2.67
N ILE A 238 -11.09 16.27 2.66
CA ILE A 238 -10.01 15.70 3.47
C ILE A 238 -8.65 16.09 2.90
N VAL A 239 -8.50 16.11 1.58
CA VAL A 239 -7.29 16.60 0.90
C VAL A 239 -7.01 18.05 1.27
N ASP A 240 -8.01 18.92 1.21
CA ASP A 240 -7.88 20.34 1.54
C ASP A 240 -7.46 20.55 3.00
N LEU A 241 -8.08 19.79 3.91
CA LEU A 241 -7.75 19.80 5.33
C LEU A 241 -6.29 19.37 5.59
N LEU A 242 -5.87 18.27 4.97
CA LEU A 242 -4.51 17.74 5.14
C LEU A 242 -3.45 18.60 4.42
N THR A 243 -3.84 19.32 3.38
CA THR A 243 -2.99 20.33 2.73
C THR A 243 -2.69 21.48 3.69
N LYS A 244 -3.72 22.02 4.37
CA LYS A 244 -3.55 23.05 5.42
C LYS A 244 -2.71 22.55 6.59
N ALA A 245 -2.82 21.27 6.94
CA ALA A 245 -2.01 20.64 7.97
C ALA A 245 -0.56 20.32 7.53
N GLY A 246 -0.20 20.60 6.27
CA GLY A 246 1.14 20.33 5.72
C GLY A 246 1.45 18.84 5.51
N VAL A 247 0.44 17.97 5.51
CA VAL A 247 0.57 16.53 5.25
C VAL A 247 0.43 16.23 3.77
N VAL A 248 -0.39 17.00 3.05
CA VAL A 248 -0.53 16.88 1.60
C VAL A 248 0.17 18.03 0.91
N ARG A 249 0.97 17.71 -0.11
CA ARG A 249 1.51 18.67 -1.06
C ARG A 249 0.57 18.73 -2.27
N PRO A 250 0.02 19.91 -2.62
CA PRO A 250 -0.83 20.06 -3.79
C PRO A 250 0.00 19.86 -5.07
N GLY A 251 -0.68 19.51 -6.15
CA GLY A 251 -0.09 19.31 -7.46
C GLY A 251 -1.09 18.62 -8.40
N PRO A 252 -0.70 18.37 -9.66
CA PRO A 252 -1.53 17.61 -10.61
C PRO A 252 -1.93 16.24 -10.06
N VAL A 253 -1.05 15.67 -9.23
CA VAL A 253 -1.27 14.47 -8.44
C VAL A 253 -0.92 14.80 -6.99
N PRO A 254 -1.90 15.01 -6.10
CA PRO A 254 -1.61 15.40 -4.74
C PRO A 254 -0.85 14.30 -4.00
N THR A 255 0.24 14.71 -3.35
CA THR A 255 1.19 13.80 -2.71
C THR A 255 1.01 13.83 -1.20
N PHE A 256 0.92 12.66 -0.58
CA PHE A 256 0.77 12.50 0.87
C PHE A 256 2.13 12.22 1.52
N ASP A 257 2.59 13.15 2.36
CA ASP A 257 3.88 13.06 3.04
C ASP A 257 3.81 12.07 4.20
N MET A 258 4.41 10.90 4.01
CA MET A 258 4.42 9.84 5.03
C MET A 258 5.23 10.24 6.27
N ASN A 259 6.28 11.05 6.14
CA ASN A 259 7.07 11.52 7.29
C ASN A 259 6.19 12.41 8.21
N ARG A 260 5.55 13.42 7.63
CA ARG A 260 4.66 14.34 8.36
C ARG A 260 3.48 13.61 9.00
N TYR A 261 2.89 12.66 8.27
CA TYR A 261 1.83 11.82 8.80
C TYR A 261 2.29 10.98 9.99
N LEU A 262 3.45 10.31 9.90
CA LEU A 262 3.98 9.52 11.01
C LEU A 262 4.29 10.38 12.25
N ASP A 263 4.71 11.64 12.07
CA ASP A 263 4.90 12.57 13.18
C ASP A 263 3.58 12.95 13.89
N LEU A 264 2.50 13.15 13.14
CA LEU A 264 1.17 13.44 13.71
C LEU A 264 0.61 12.22 14.45
N THR A 265 0.70 11.04 13.86
CA THR A 265 0.23 9.80 14.49
C THR A 265 1.03 9.46 15.75
N ARG A 266 2.35 9.67 15.74
CA ARG A 266 3.22 9.49 16.91
C ARG A 266 2.80 10.38 18.08
N ARG A 267 2.37 11.61 17.80
CA ARG A 267 1.82 12.55 18.80
C ARG A 267 0.38 12.23 19.22
N GLY A 268 -0.28 11.29 18.54
CA GLY A 268 -1.65 10.90 18.85
C GLY A 268 -2.70 11.92 18.43
N VAL A 269 -2.40 12.73 17.40
CA VAL A 269 -3.29 13.77 16.89
C VAL A 269 -4.62 13.17 16.42
N GLN A 270 -5.72 13.80 16.82
CA GLN A 270 -7.08 13.51 16.36
C GLN A 270 -7.51 14.47 15.26
N TRP A 271 -8.53 14.11 14.49
CA TRP A 271 -9.03 14.95 13.41
C TRP A 271 -9.50 16.32 13.90
N ASP A 272 -10.25 16.38 15.01
CA ASP A 272 -10.72 17.64 15.61
C ASP A 272 -9.61 18.54 16.19
N GLN A 273 -8.38 18.03 16.28
CA GLN A 273 -7.19 18.78 16.72
C GLN A 273 -6.41 19.38 15.55
N LEU A 274 -6.81 19.12 14.30
CA LEU A 274 -6.26 19.82 13.15
C LEU A 274 -6.76 21.26 13.15
N GLU A 275 -5.84 22.21 13.05
CA GLU A 275 -6.15 23.64 13.10
C GLU A 275 -7.14 24.02 11.99
N GLY A 276 -8.20 24.73 12.36
CA GLY A 276 -9.23 25.18 11.42
C GLY A 276 -10.10 24.06 10.82
N ASN A 277 -10.12 22.86 11.41
CA ASN A 277 -10.94 21.76 10.90
C ASN A 277 -12.44 21.98 11.15
N THR A 278 -13.15 22.38 10.11
CA THR A 278 -14.63 22.43 10.06
C THR A 278 -15.25 21.30 9.25
N GLU A 279 -14.48 20.67 8.37
CA GLU A 279 -14.96 19.67 7.40
C GLU A 279 -15.19 18.29 8.03
N TYR A 280 -14.30 17.89 8.95
CA TYR A 280 -14.33 16.57 9.57
C TYR A 280 -13.93 16.60 11.06
N PRO A 281 -14.67 17.32 11.93
CA PRO A 281 -14.30 17.57 13.33
C PRO A 281 -14.67 16.38 14.24
N VAL A 282 -14.13 15.20 13.96
CA VAL A 282 -14.40 13.98 14.74
C VAL A 282 -13.28 13.69 15.74
N ARG A 283 -13.66 13.15 16.90
CA ARG A 283 -12.73 12.68 17.95
C ARG A 283 -12.16 11.28 17.64
N LYS A 284 -11.61 11.13 16.43
CA LYS A 284 -10.93 9.90 15.98
C LYS A 284 -9.45 10.22 15.77
N SER A 285 -8.57 9.26 16.03
CA SER A 285 -7.16 9.40 15.67
C SER A 285 -7.03 9.61 14.16
N LEU A 286 -6.12 10.49 13.75
CA LEU A 286 -5.77 10.71 12.35
C LEU A 286 -5.03 9.48 11.85
N LEU A 287 -5.76 8.51 11.28
CA LEU A 287 -5.23 7.24 10.81
C LEU A 287 -5.66 6.99 9.38
N ILE A 288 -4.80 6.31 8.63
CA ILE A 288 -5.16 5.68 7.36
C ILE A 288 -5.73 4.30 7.69
N SER A 289 -6.97 4.05 7.27
CA SER A 289 -7.60 2.74 7.41
C SER A 289 -6.92 1.73 6.48
N THR A 290 -6.51 0.58 6.99
CA THR A 290 -5.95 -0.54 6.23
C THR A 290 -6.55 -1.86 6.73
N THR A 291 -6.19 -2.94 6.04
CA THR A 291 -6.56 -4.31 6.36
C THR A 291 -5.77 -4.90 7.53
N ASP A 292 -6.13 -6.13 7.92
CA ASP A 292 -5.45 -6.90 8.96
C ASP A 292 -4.02 -7.28 8.52
N PRO A 293 -2.96 -6.84 9.25
CA PRO A 293 -1.58 -7.16 8.91
C PRO A 293 -1.30 -8.67 8.95
N ARG A 294 -2.05 -9.48 9.69
CA ARG A 294 -1.84 -10.93 9.84
C ARG A 294 -2.10 -11.71 8.56
N THR A 295 -2.94 -11.20 7.67
CA THR A 295 -3.40 -11.94 6.48
C THR A 295 -3.24 -11.17 5.18
N SER A 296 -3.23 -9.84 5.24
CA SER A 296 -3.39 -8.98 4.07
C SER A 296 -2.08 -8.40 3.54
N ASN A 297 -1.94 -8.36 2.21
CA ASN A 297 -0.77 -7.75 1.58
C ASN A 297 -0.81 -6.22 1.60
N SER A 298 -1.99 -5.58 1.50
CA SER A 298 -2.08 -4.12 1.56
C SER A 298 -1.55 -3.58 2.89
N ALA A 299 -1.87 -4.24 4.00
CA ALA A 299 -1.30 -3.94 5.31
C ALA A 299 0.21 -4.21 5.39
N ALA A 300 0.72 -5.26 4.72
CA ALA A 300 2.15 -5.50 4.60
C ALA A 300 2.87 -4.40 3.82
N MET A 301 2.28 -3.90 2.73
CA MET A 301 2.84 -2.78 1.97
C MET A 301 2.78 -1.48 2.77
N TYR A 302 1.71 -1.26 3.54
CA TYR A 302 1.63 -0.12 4.45
C TYR A 302 2.72 -0.18 5.52
N LEU A 303 2.94 -1.35 6.12
CA LEU A 303 4.01 -1.58 7.08
C LEU A 303 5.39 -1.39 6.46
N ALA A 304 5.60 -1.82 5.21
CA ALA A 304 6.86 -1.62 4.50
C ALA A 304 7.17 -0.12 4.30
N VAL A 305 6.18 0.67 3.85
CA VAL A 305 6.33 2.14 3.69
C VAL A 305 6.55 2.81 5.04
N ALA A 306 5.66 2.56 6.01
CA ALA A 306 5.77 3.18 7.33
C ALA A 306 7.07 2.79 8.04
N GLY A 307 7.50 1.54 7.89
CA GLY A 307 8.75 1.02 8.44
C GLY A 307 9.99 1.60 7.78
N TYR A 308 9.98 1.78 6.45
CA TYR A 308 11.05 2.46 5.72
C TYR A 308 11.23 3.89 6.22
N VAL A 309 10.13 4.63 6.36
CA VAL A 309 10.14 6.02 6.84
C VAL A 309 10.56 6.09 8.32
N ALA A 310 10.00 5.23 9.17
CA ALA A 310 10.37 5.16 10.58
C ALA A 310 11.84 4.76 10.80
N ASN A 311 12.45 4.09 9.83
CA ASN A 311 13.85 3.68 9.82
C ASN A 311 14.76 4.68 9.08
N ASP A 312 14.44 5.97 9.15
CA ASP A 312 15.21 7.08 8.54
C ASP A 312 15.34 6.98 7.02
N ASN A 313 14.24 6.64 6.35
CA ASN A 313 14.15 6.43 4.90
C ASN A 313 15.12 5.35 4.43
N SER A 314 14.95 4.15 4.96
CA SER A 314 15.83 3.04 4.64
C SER A 314 15.22 1.67 4.85
N ILE A 315 15.60 0.73 3.99
CA ILE A 315 15.15 -0.66 4.06
C ILE A 315 15.53 -1.25 5.42
N VAL A 316 14.52 -1.76 6.13
CA VAL A 316 14.67 -2.43 7.41
C VAL A 316 15.44 -3.73 7.20
N ARG A 317 16.49 -3.95 7.99
CA ARG A 317 17.30 -5.17 7.94
C ARG A 317 17.82 -5.52 9.34
N GLY A 318 17.63 -6.77 9.73
CA GLY A 318 18.14 -7.33 10.98
C GLY A 318 17.25 -7.01 12.19
N ARG A 319 17.31 -7.90 13.18
CA ARG A 319 16.41 -7.92 14.35
C ARG A 319 16.35 -6.59 15.11
N THR A 320 17.48 -5.91 15.27
CA THR A 320 17.54 -4.59 15.92
C THR A 320 16.69 -3.54 15.22
N ALA A 321 16.79 -3.43 13.89
CA ALA A 321 16.02 -2.47 13.13
C ALA A 321 14.53 -2.87 13.12
N GLU A 322 14.25 -4.17 13.06
CA GLU A 322 12.90 -4.73 13.14
C GLU A 322 12.20 -4.32 14.45
N GLU A 323 12.82 -4.58 15.60
CA GLU A 323 12.29 -4.21 16.93
C GLU A 323 12.06 -2.70 17.06
N PHE A 324 13.03 -1.89 16.61
CA PHE A 324 12.91 -0.44 16.60
C PHE A 324 11.70 0.03 15.78
N VAL A 325 11.56 -0.47 14.55
CA VAL A 325 10.46 -0.11 13.65
C VAL A 325 9.12 -0.49 14.23
N VAL A 326 8.97 -1.74 14.71
CA VAL A 326 7.73 -2.22 15.32
C VAL A 326 7.29 -1.29 16.46
N SER A 327 8.23 -0.86 17.32
CA SER A 327 7.92 0.07 18.43
C SER A 327 7.36 1.43 17.97
N LYS A 328 7.66 1.86 16.74
CA LYS A 328 7.18 3.13 16.16
C LYS A 328 5.85 2.98 15.45
N VAL A 329 5.67 1.89 14.70
CA VAL A 329 4.58 1.76 13.72
C VAL A 329 3.43 0.87 14.17
N ALA A 330 3.59 0.03 15.21
CA ALA A 330 2.54 -0.90 15.65
C ALA A 330 1.21 -0.21 15.96
N ARG A 331 1.26 1.01 16.54
CA ARG A 331 0.06 1.80 16.87
C ARG A 331 -0.74 2.26 15.65
N LEU A 332 -0.15 2.26 14.45
CA LEU A 332 -0.89 2.51 13.21
C LEU A 332 -1.93 1.42 12.96
N PHE A 333 -1.67 0.20 13.41
CA PHE A 333 -2.54 -0.97 13.21
C PHE A 333 -3.46 -1.22 14.41
N THR A 334 -2.91 -1.19 15.62
CA THR A 334 -3.66 -1.57 16.84
C THR A 334 -4.75 -0.57 17.21
N LYS A 335 -4.72 0.66 16.67
CA LYS A 335 -5.74 1.70 16.91
C LYS A 335 -6.89 1.74 15.90
N GLN A 336 -6.92 0.85 14.90
CA GLN A 336 -7.95 0.89 13.85
C GLN A 336 -9.26 0.17 14.22
N GLY A 337 -9.27 -0.61 15.29
CA GLY A 337 -10.41 -1.48 15.63
C GLY A 337 -10.42 -2.74 14.76
N PHE A 338 -11.62 -3.24 14.42
CA PHE A 338 -11.76 -4.40 13.54
C PHE A 338 -11.39 -4.03 12.09
N THR A 339 -10.58 -4.88 11.45
CA THR A 339 -10.12 -4.70 10.08
C THR A 339 -10.33 -5.98 9.27
N ASP A 340 -10.75 -5.84 8.01
CA ASP A 340 -10.91 -6.98 7.10
C ASP A 340 -9.58 -7.60 6.68
N SER A 341 -9.62 -8.87 6.23
CA SER A 341 -8.45 -9.61 5.73
C SER A 341 -8.03 -9.22 4.30
N SER A 342 -8.88 -8.52 3.55
CA SER A 342 -8.68 -8.15 2.15
C SER A 342 -8.96 -6.67 1.92
N SER A 343 -8.24 -6.03 0.99
CA SER A 343 -8.40 -4.62 0.66
C SER A 343 -9.74 -4.32 -0.02
N GLU A 344 -10.46 -5.35 -0.46
CA GLU A 344 -11.82 -5.24 -0.98
C GLU A 344 -12.79 -4.66 0.06
N GLY A 345 -12.68 -5.08 1.33
CA GLY A 345 -13.58 -4.64 2.41
C GLY A 345 -13.50 -3.13 2.69
N PRO A 346 -12.32 -2.58 3.06
CA PRO A 346 -12.16 -1.15 3.31
C PRO A 346 -12.47 -0.30 2.08
N PHE A 347 -12.15 -0.78 0.88
CA PHE A 347 -12.45 -0.05 -0.35
C PHE A 347 -13.95 -0.06 -0.69
N ALA A 348 -14.66 -1.16 -0.47
CA ALA A 348 -16.12 -1.20 -0.60
C ALA A 348 -16.80 -0.25 0.40
N GLN A 349 -16.25 -0.13 1.62
CA GLN A 349 -16.72 0.85 2.60
C GLN A 349 -16.47 2.29 2.13
N TYR A 350 -15.30 2.58 1.56
CA TYR A 350 -15.00 3.88 0.93
C TYR A 350 -16.05 4.26 -0.13
N LEU A 351 -16.37 3.33 -1.05
CA LEU A 351 -17.34 3.57 -2.11
C LEU A 351 -18.78 3.76 -1.60
N SER A 352 -19.18 3.02 -0.56
CA SER A 352 -20.58 2.95 -0.13
C SER A 352 -20.93 3.88 1.03
N ALA A 353 -19.99 4.12 1.95
CA ALA A 353 -20.27 4.77 3.22
C ALA A 353 -19.66 6.19 3.34
N GLY A 354 -18.80 6.58 2.40
CA GLY A 354 -18.27 7.94 2.28
C GLY A 354 -17.24 8.31 3.36
N MET A 355 -16.92 9.61 3.44
CA MET A 355 -15.85 10.13 4.30
C MET A 355 -16.10 9.97 5.82
N GLY A 356 -17.37 9.82 6.23
CA GLY A 356 -17.78 9.66 7.63
C GLY A 356 -17.05 8.50 8.34
N PRO A 357 -17.23 7.25 7.88
CA PRO A 357 -16.53 6.09 8.43
C PRO A 357 -15.13 5.88 7.87
N ALA A 358 -14.85 6.25 6.61
CA ALA A 358 -13.62 5.90 5.90
C ALA A 358 -12.96 7.13 5.22
N PRO A 359 -12.43 8.11 5.98
CA PRO A 359 -11.88 9.34 5.42
C PRO A 359 -10.56 9.15 4.66
N LEU A 360 -9.76 8.16 5.05
CA LEU A 360 -8.48 7.77 4.42
C LEU A 360 -8.43 6.24 4.36
N VAL A 361 -8.32 5.66 3.17
CA VAL A 361 -8.22 4.20 3.00
C VAL A 361 -6.98 3.84 2.20
N TRP A 362 -6.10 3.02 2.78
CA TRP A 362 -4.95 2.43 2.12
C TRP A 362 -5.42 1.37 1.12
N SER A 363 -5.22 1.60 -0.17
CA SER A 363 -5.73 0.76 -1.24
C SER A 363 -4.72 0.62 -2.38
N TYR A 364 -4.95 -0.35 -3.26
CA TYR A 364 -4.27 -0.37 -4.56
C TYR A 364 -4.90 0.68 -5.47
N GLU A 365 -4.08 1.38 -6.27
CA GLU A 365 -4.58 2.30 -7.31
C GLU A 365 -5.58 1.61 -8.25
N ALA A 366 -5.34 0.33 -8.56
CA ALA A 366 -6.16 -0.43 -9.50
C ALA A 366 -7.62 -0.52 -9.07
N GLN A 367 -7.89 -0.64 -7.76
CA GLN A 367 -9.26 -0.68 -7.25
C GLN A 367 -10.00 0.63 -7.49
N PHE A 368 -9.31 1.77 -7.35
CA PHE A 368 -9.89 3.09 -7.60
C PHE A 368 -10.10 3.35 -9.09
N VAL A 369 -9.12 3.00 -9.92
CA VAL A 369 -9.23 3.16 -11.38
C VAL A 369 -10.34 2.25 -11.94
N GLU A 370 -10.42 0.99 -11.52
CA GLU A 370 -11.51 0.08 -11.89
C GLU A 370 -12.88 0.66 -11.50
N ALA A 371 -13.02 1.19 -10.28
CA ALA A 371 -14.25 1.84 -9.85
C ALA A 371 -14.59 3.06 -10.72
N GLY A 372 -13.59 3.83 -11.16
CA GLY A 372 -13.76 4.94 -12.10
C GLY A 372 -14.23 4.49 -13.48
N VAL A 373 -13.62 3.44 -14.02
CA VAL A 373 -14.02 2.82 -15.31
C VAL A 373 -15.46 2.34 -15.25
N GLN A 374 -15.86 1.75 -14.13
CA GLN A 374 -17.24 1.29 -13.87
C GLN A 374 -18.23 2.42 -13.53
N GLY A 375 -17.79 3.67 -13.46
CA GLY A 375 -18.66 4.81 -13.12
C GLY A 375 -19.15 4.82 -11.66
N ARG A 376 -18.42 4.17 -10.75
CA ARG A 376 -18.79 4.02 -9.33
C ARG A 376 -18.23 5.13 -8.42
N LEU A 377 -17.33 5.96 -8.93
CA LEU A 377 -16.76 7.09 -8.19
C LEU A 377 -17.75 8.25 -8.08
N GLN A 378 -17.76 8.92 -6.92
CA GLN A 378 -18.57 10.12 -6.66
C GLN A 378 -17.74 11.40 -6.86
N PRO A 379 -18.35 12.59 -7.06
CA PRO A 379 -17.63 13.83 -7.44
C PRO A 379 -16.50 14.29 -6.50
N ASP A 380 -16.54 13.89 -5.22
CA ASP A 380 -15.52 14.23 -4.23
C ASP A 380 -14.48 13.14 -4.01
N MET A 381 -14.67 11.95 -4.58
CA MET A 381 -13.74 10.82 -4.44
C MET A 381 -12.46 11.08 -5.23
N THR A 382 -11.32 10.93 -4.57
CA THR A 382 -10.00 11.17 -5.18
C THR A 382 -8.93 10.25 -4.56
N LEU A 383 -7.77 10.19 -5.22
CA LEU A 383 -6.58 9.48 -4.75
C LEU A 383 -5.53 10.48 -4.24
N LEU A 384 -4.82 10.06 -3.19
CA LEU A 384 -3.52 10.61 -2.82
C LEU A 384 -2.44 9.55 -3.02
N TYR A 385 -1.26 9.99 -3.41
CA TYR A 385 -0.10 9.11 -3.56
C TYR A 385 0.86 9.33 -2.38
N PRO A 386 1.07 8.32 -1.53
CA PRO A 386 2.07 8.38 -0.46
C PRO A 386 3.47 8.66 -1.03
N SER A 387 4.25 9.44 -0.29
CA SER A 387 5.66 9.72 -0.57
C SER A 387 6.47 9.41 0.69
N PRO A 388 7.26 8.31 0.70
CA PRO A 388 7.34 7.30 -0.35
C PRO A 388 6.09 6.38 -0.41
N THR A 389 5.95 5.64 -1.51
CA THR A 389 4.99 4.53 -1.66
C THR A 389 5.68 3.22 -2.10
N VAL A 390 4.94 2.12 -2.22
CA VAL A 390 5.41 0.86 -2.81
C VAL A 390 4.66 0.61 -4.11
N LEU A 391 5.40 0.23 -5.16
CA LEU A 391 4.82 -0.31 -6.37
C LEU A 391 4.56 -1.80 -6.17
N SER A 392 3.29 -2.17 -5.96
CA SER A 392 2.91 -3.57 -5.83
C SER A 392 3.07 -4.26 -7.18
N ARG A 393 4.10 -5.10 -7.33
CA ARG A 393 4.30 -5.93 -8.52
C ARG A 393 3.52 -7.23 -8.38
N HIS A 394 2.60 -7.46 -9.30
CA HIS A 394 1.81 -8.69 -9.32
C HIS A 394 2.64 -9.73 -10.06
N THR A 395 3.11 -10.75 -9.34
CA THR A 395 4.08 -11.70 -9.88
C THR A 395 3.48 -13.09 -9.90
N LEU A 396 3.25 -13.62 -11.10
CA LEU A 396 2.76 -14.97 -11.33
C LEU A 396 3.94 -15.96 -11.24
N VAL A 397 3.76 -17.00 -10.44
CA VAL A 397 4.63 -18.15 -10.32
C VAL A 397 3.94 -19.35 -10.99
N PRO A 398 4.44 -19.83 -12.14
CA PRO A 398 3.90 -21.01 -12.79
C PRO A 398 4.32 -22.27 -12.02
N LEU A 399 3.36 -23.12 -11.66
CA LEU A 399 3.60 -24.38 -10.95
C LEU A 399 3.59 -25.57 -11.90
N THR A 400 2.93 -25.43 -13.05
CA THR A 400 2.86 -26.43 -14.13
C THR A 400 3.10 -25.77 -15.50
N PRO A 401 3.33 -26.56 -16.58
CA PRO A 401 3.45 -26.03 -17.93
C PRO A 401 2.21 -25.24 -18.41
N ASP A 402 1.01 -25.60 -17.96
CA ASP A 402 -0.20 -24.84 -18.28
C ASP A 402 -0.27 -23.53 -17.51
N GLY A 403 0.17 -23.50 -16.25
CA GLY A 403 0.36 -22.25 -15.51
C GLY A 403 1.39 -21.31 -16.16
N ASP A 404 2.44 -21.86 -16.77
CA ASP A 404 3.40 -21.09 -17.55
C ASP A 404 2.76 -20.44 -18.79
N ARG A 405 1.83 -21.13 -19.45
CA ARG A 405 1.04 -20.53 -20.56
C ARG A 405 0.21 -19.34 -20.07
N ILE A 406 -0.38 -19.41 -18.87
CA ILE A 406 -1.10 -18.27 -18.28
C ILE A 406 -0.19 -17.07 -18.08
N GLY A 407 0.99 -17.28 -17.49
CA GLY A 407 1.98 -16.22 -17.27
C GLY A 407 2.42 -15.53 -18.56
N ARG A 408 2.70 -16.32 -19.61
CA ARG A 408 3.03 -15.78 -20.94
C ARG A 408 1.89 -14.97 -21.53
N LEU A 409 0.68 -15.54 -21.59
CA LEU A 409 -0.48 -14.87 -22.17
C LEU A 409 -0.79 -13.56 -21.46
N LEU A 410 -0.81 -13.55 -20.12
CA LEU A 410 -1.00 -12.33 -19.36
C LEU A 410 0.04 -11.27 -19.67
N SER A 411 1.26 -11.64 -20.06
CA SER A 411 2.36 -10.72 -20.32
C SER A 411 2.44 -10.26 -21.78
N THR A 412 1.96 -11.06 -22.73
CA THR A 412 2.20 -10.84 -24.17
C THR A 412 0.95 -10.69 -25.02
N ASP A 413 -0.22 -11.16 -24.56
CA ASP A 413 -1.47 -11.02 -25.30
C ASP A 413 -1.95 -9.55 -25.20
N PRO A 414 -2.07 -8.82 -26.33
CA PRO A 414 -2.43 -7.41 -26.30
C PRO A 414 -3.82 -7.14 -25.71
N GLU A 415 -4.76 -8.07 -25.88
CA GLU A 415 -6.11 -7.92 -25.35
C GLU A 415 -6.13 -8.12 -23.83
N LEU A 416 -5.39 -9.10 -23.31
CA LEU A 416 -5.25 -9.28 -21.86
C LEU A 416 -4.55 -8.09 -21.19
N GLN A 417 -3.51 -7.52 -21.81
CA GLN A 417 -2.85 -6.31 -21.31
C GLN A 417 -3.79 -5.10 -21.30
N ARG A 418 -4.56 -4.91 -22.39
CA ARG A 418 -5.56 -3.85 -22.51
C ARG A 418 -6.67 -3.99 -21.46
N LEU A 419 -7.20 -5.20 -21.26
CA LEU A 419 -8.20 -5.48 -20.24
C LEU A 419 -7.64 -5.29 -18.84
N ALA A 420 -6.38 -5.66 -18.59
CA ALA A 420 -5.74 -5.39 -17.29
C ALA A 420 -5.70 -3.88 -16.98
N ALA A 421 -5.44 -3.03 -17.99
CA ALA A 421 -5.51 -1.58 -17.84
C ALA A 421 -6.93 -1.08 -17.53
N GLU A 422 -7.97 -1.63 -18.16
CA GLU A 422 -9.37 -1.29 -17.85
C GLU A 422 -9.79 -1.72 -16.43
N HIS A 423 -9.18 -2.79 -15.91
CA HIS A 423 -9.28 -3.19 -14.51
C HIS A 423 -8.33 -2.40 -13.58
N GLY A 424 -7.75 -1.31 -14.07
CA GLY A 424 -6.96 -0.37 -13.29
C GLY A 424 -5.52 -0.79 -13.00
N PHE A 425 -5.07 -1.96 -13.46
CA PHE A 425 -3.67 -2.33 -13.32
C PHE A 425 -2.80 -1.54 -14.31
N ARG A 426 -1.53 -1.35 -13.95
CA ARG A 426 -0.51 -0.79 -14.85
C ARG A 426 0.19 -1.94 -15.60
N PRO A 427 -0.19 -2.23 -16.87
CA PRO A 427 0.52 -3.19 -17.72
C PRO A 427 1.94 -2.71 -18.07
N ASN A 428 2.70 -3.55 -18.77
CA ASN A 428 4.07 -3.22 -19.20
C ASN A 428 4.10 -2.04 -20.18
N ASP A 429 3.05 -1.87 -20.98
CA ASP A 429 2.86 -0.68 -21.82
C ASP A 429 2.13 0.42 -21.03
N ALA A 430 2.89 1.40 -20.53
CA ALA A 430 2.36 2.51 -19.75
C ALA A 430 1.28 3.31 -20.51
N ALA A 431 1.32 3.34 -21.85
CA ALA A 431 0.35 4.08 -22.65
C ALA A 431 -1.07 3.52 -22.51
N GLN A 432 -1.22 2.21 -22.26
CA GLN A 432 -2.53 1.59 -22.05
C GLN A 432 -3.20 2.12 -20.78
N PHE A 433 -2.45 2.20 -19.68
CA PHE A 433 -2.96 2.76 -18.42
C PHE A 433 -3.30 4.25 -18.56
N SER A 434 -2.37 5.03 -19.13
CA SER A 434 -2.60 6.48 -19.35
C SER A 434 -3.84 6.74 -20.20
N LYS A 435 -4.09 5.90 -21.22
CA LYS A 435 -5.28 5.99 -22.05
C LYS A 435 -6.56 5.74 -21.24
N VAL A 436 -6.61 4.68 -20.43
CA VAL A 436 -7.80 4.36 -19.62
C VAL A 436 -8.13 5.50 -18.65
N VAL A 437 -7.11 5.98 -17.93
CA VAL A 437 -7.29 7.08 -16.96
C VAL A 437 -7.78 8.36 -17.65
N ALA A 438 -7.24 8.70 -18.82
CA ALA A 438 -7.65 9.86 -19.60
C ALA A 438 -9.08 9.73 -20.17
N ASP A 439 -9.40 8.59 -20.79
CA ASP A 439 -10.71 8.33 -21.41
C ASP A 439 -11.85 8.40 -20.38
N HIS A 440 -11.59 7.92 -19.16
CA HIS A 440 -12.54 7.91 -18.05
C HIS A 440 -12.42 9.12 -17.10
N LYS A 441 -11.50 10.06 -17.36
CA LYS A 441 -11.25 11.26 -16.54
C LYS A 441 -10.99 10.93 -15.07
N ILE A 442 -10.23 9.87 -14.82
CA ILE A 442 -9.94 9.40 -13.47
C ILE A 442 -8.74 10.20 -12.92
N PRO A 443 -8.79 10.71 -11.68
CA PRO A 443 -7.67 11.45 -11.09
C PRO A 443 -6.58 10.49 -10.60
N ALA A 444 -5.87 9.85 -11.51
CA ALA A 444 -4.74 8.98 -11.23
C ALA A 444 -3.45 9.53 -11.85
N ALA A 445 -2.32 9.27 -11.20
CA ALA A 445 -1.01 9.73 -11.65
C ALA A 445 -0.62 9.07 -12.97
N SER A 446 -0.01 9.82 -13.88
CA SER A 446 0.67 9.21 -15.04
C SER A 446 1.87 8.39 -14.59
N GLU A 447 2.67 8.93 -13.68
CA GLU A 447 3.88 8.31 -13.13
C GLU A 447 3.92 8.40 -11.60
N VAL A 448 4.51 7.39 -10.97
CA VAL A 448 4.74 7.34 -9.53
C VAL A 448 6.24 7.18 -9.30
N VAL A 449 6.90 8.25 -8.85
CA VAL A 449 8.36 8.35 -8.83
C VAL A 449 8.95 7.90 -7.50
N ASP A 450 8.41 8.39 -6.38
CA ASP A 450 8.94 8.13 -5.03
C ASP A 450 8.49 6.76 -4.50
N VAL A 451 9.02 5.71 -5.13
CA VAL A 451 8.74 4.31 -4.81
C VAL A 451 9.90 3.70 -4.06
N VAL A 452 9.60 2.96 -2.99
CA VAL A 452 10.57 2.17 -2.23
C VAL A 452 10.38 0.68 -2.42
N ASP A 453 11.47 -0.07 -2.29
CA ASP A 453 11.42 -1.52 -2.22
C ASP A 453 10.95 -2.00 -0.85
N THR A 454 10.18 -3.09 -0.85
CA THR A 454 9.84 -3.81 0.38
C THR A 454 11.08 -4.49 0.97
N PRO A 455 11.15 -4.68 2.30
CA PRO A 455 12.14 -5.58 2.89
C PRO A 455 12.07 -6.99 2.30
N ALA A 456 13.16 -7.75 2.47
CA ALA A 456 13.16 -9.17 2.12
C ALA A 456 12.03 -9.90 2.86
N TYR A 457 11.50 -10.98 2.25
CA TYR A 457 10.35 -11.71 2.78
C TYR A 457 10.45 -11.98 4.29
N ASP A 458 11.56 -12.56 4.76
CA ASP A 458 11.70 -12.95 6.18
C ASP A 458 11.67 -11.73 7.12
N THR A 459 12.30 -10.61 6.76
CA THR A 459 12.22 -9.37 7.54
C THR A 459 10.82 -8.77 7.53
N LEU A 460 10.12 -8.80 6.39
CA LEU A 460 8.75 -8.31 6.32
C LEU A 460 7.81 -9.16 7.21
N GLU A 461 7.98 -10.48 7.23
CA GLU A 461 7.20 -11.35 8.11
C GLU A 461 7.51 -11.10 9.58
N HIS A 462 8.77 -10.95 9.99
CA HIS A 462 9.11 -10.60 11.38
C HIS A 462 8.51 -9.27 11.82
N LEU A 463 8.51 -8.26 10.94
CA LEU A 463 7.83 -6.99 11.20
C LEU A 463 6.33 -7.19 11.41
N LEU A 464 5.69 -8.01 10.56
CA LEU A 464 4.26 -8.31 10.66
C LEU A 464 3.93 -9.11 11.92
N ASP A 465 4.78 -10.06 12.30
CA ASP A 465 4.64 -10.84 13.53
C ASP A 465 4.77 -9.92 14.75
N GLY A 466 5.78 -9.04 14.80
CA GLY A 466 5.92 -8.07 15.89
C GLY A 466 4.75 -7.08 16.00
N VAL A 467 4.19 -6.64 14.88
CA VAL A 467 2.94 -5.84 14.87
C VAL A 467 1.76 -6.68 15.37
N SER A 468 1.67 -7.95 14.96
CA SER A 468 0.59 -8.86 15.36
C SER A 468 0.63 -9.18 16.85
N GLU A 469 1.82 -9.35 17.43
CA GLU A 469 2.02 -9.52 18.87
C GLU A 469 1.56 -8.29 19.66
N SER A 470 1.64 -7.10 19.07
CA SER A 470 1.22 -5.84 19.70
C SER A 470 -0.31 -5.65 19.82
N PHE A 471 -1.12 -6.55 19.24
CA PHE A 471 -2.58 -6.55 19.42
C PHE A 471 -3.02 -7.17 20.76
N ASN A 472 -2.14 -7.92 21.41
CA ASN A 472 -2.37 -8.58 22.71
C ASN A 472 -1.60 -7.85 23.81
#